data_AF-K6UT89-F1
#
_entry.id   AF-K6UT89-F1
#
_cell.length_a   1.000
_cell.length_b   1.000
_cell.length_c   1.000
_cell.angle_alpha   90.00
_cell.angle_beta   90.00
_cell.angle_gamma   90.00
#
_symmetry.space_group_name_H-M   'P 1'
#
loop_
_entity.id
_entity.type
_entity.pdbx_description
1 polymer ?
#
loop_
_entity_poly.entity_id
_entity_poly.type
_entity_poly.pdbx_seq_one_letter_code
_entity_poly.pdbx_strand_id
1 'polypeptide(L)'
;MKTATFTALHSPHPQKGHKNNPHICNPIKKYFQDEGNLFLFSSDFCHYGRRFSFTNILQKYSDTHIFKQNMDRDAANIISRHDIAGFIDYLNKTHNTICGSNPIKMMLQLLQDFSGNVSTKLMHYSQSNQARSTNDSSVSYAGMVSFIN
;
A
#
# COMPACT_ATOMS: atom_id res chain seq x y z
N MET A 1 -4.81 4.06 25.36
CA MET A 1 -4.45 3.86 23.95
C MET A 1 -4.02 2.41 23.76
N LYS A 2 -4.77 1.61 22.99
CA LYS A 2 -4.32 0.26 22.59
C LYS A 2 -3.83 0.36 21.15
N THR A 3 -2.75 -0.35 20.83
CA THR A 3 -2.13 -0.32 19.49
C THR A 3 -2.20 -1.70 18.86
N ALA A 4 -2.62 -1.76 17.59
CA ALA A 4 -2.57 -2.97 16.78
C ALA A 4 -1.66 -2.74 15.56
N THR A 5 -0.72 -3.66 15.31
CA THR A 5 0.21 -3.59 14.16
C THR A 5 -0.07 -4.73 13.19
N PHE A 6 -0.29 -4.38 11.93
CA PHE A 6 -0.51 -5.33 10.84
C PHE A 6 0.70 -5.27 9.90
N THR A 7 1.50 -6.31 9.92
CA THR A 7 2.66 -6.47 9.03
C THR A 7 2.40 -7.66 8.11
N ALA A 8 2.70 -7.51 6.83
CA ALA A 8 2.81 -8.65 5.94
C ALA A 8 4.24 -9.19 6.00
N LEU A 9 4.39 -10.51 6.16
CA LEU A 9 5.65 -11.18 5.85
C LEU A 9 5.80 -11.21 4.32
N HIS A 10 6.99 -10.86 3.84
CA HIS A 10 7.30 -10.83 2.41
C HIS A 10 6.95 -12.17 1.76
N SER A 11 6.00 -12.16 0.81
CA SER A 11 5.77 -13.29 -0.09
C SER A 11 6.51 -12.99 -1.40
N PRO A 12 7.49 -13.82 -1.80
CA PRO A 12 8.31 -13.59 -3.00
C PRO A 12 7.54 -13.82 -4.32
N HIS A 13 6.23 -14.05 -4.26
CA HIS A 13 5.40 -14.27 -5.43
C HIS A 13 4.22 -13.29 -5.49
N PRO A 14 3.89 -12.77 -6.69
CA PRO A 14 2.67 -12.00 -6.89
C PRO A 14 1.48 -12.85 -6.41
N GLN A 15 0.71 -12.28 -5.49
CA GLN A 15 -0.49 -12.89 -4.91
C GLN A 15 -1.49 -13.18 -6.04
N LYS A 16 -1.45 -14.38 -6.61
CA LYS A 16 -2.41 -14.82 -7.62
C LYS A 16 -3.81 -14.82 -7.02
N GLY A 17 -4.70 -14.00 -7.58
CA GLY A 17 -6.14 -14.20 -7.55
C GLY A 17 -6.80 -14.38 -6.17
N HIS A 18 -6.30 -13.74 -5.12
CA HIS A 18 -7.02 -13.73 -3.85
C HIS A 18 -8.30 -12.91 -4.02
N LYS A 19 -9.43 -13.60 -4.17
CA LYS A 19 -10.76 -13.02 -4.03
C LYS A 19 -10.81 -12.31 -2.68
N ASN A 20 -11.30 -11.07 -2.66
CA ASN A 20 -11.58 -10.37 -1.41
C ASN A 20 -12.48 -11.28 -0.56
N ASN A 21 -11.99 -11.74 0.59
CA ASN A 21 -12.82 -12.39 1.58
C ASN A 21 -13.39 -11.27 2.46
N PRO A 22 -14.68 -10.92 2.32
CA PRO A 22 -15.28 -9.80 3.05
C PRO A 22 -15.24 -10.00 4.57
N HIS A 23 -14.98 -11.22 5.04
CA HIS A 23 -14.97 -11.57 6.46
C HIS A 23 -13.59 -11.54 7.11
N ILE A 24 -12.50 -11.30 6.36
CA ILE A 24 -11.13 -11.32 6.91
C ILE A 24 -10.92 -10.26 8.01
N CYS A 25 -11.70 -9.18 7.98
CA CYS A 25 -11.62 -8.09 8.96
C CYS A 25 -12.56 -8.27 10.16
N ASN A 26 -13.47 -9.26 10.16
CA ASN A 26 -14.47 -9.44 11.22
C ASN A 26 -13.87 -9.50 12.64
N PRO A 27 -12.78 -10.24 12.90
CA PRO A 27 -12.23 -10.35 14.25
C PRO A 27 -11.72 -9.02 14.82
N ILE A 28 -11.33 -8.08 13.96
CA ILE A 28 -10.69 -6.81 14.36
C ILE A 28 -11.64 -5.60 14.26
N LYS A 29 -12.78 -5.74 13.58
CA LYS A 29 -13.75 -4.67 13.32
C LYS A 29 -14.15 -3.91 14.59
N LYS A 30 -14.48 -4.62 15.68
CA LYS A 30 -14.89 -3.97 16.94
C LYS A 30 -13.80 -3.06 17.56
N TYR A 31 -12.53 -3.39 17.36
CA TYR A 31 -11.42 -2.59 17.85
C TYR A 31 -11.16 -1.39 16.94
N PHE A 32 -11.41 -1.54 15.63
CA PHE A 32 -11.28 -0.47 14.64
C PHE A 32 -12.36 0.61 14.80
N GLN A 33 -13.54 0.26 15.29
CA GLN A 33 -14.64 1.19 15.60
C GLN A 33 -14.41 2.00 16.89
N ASP A 34 -13.47 1.58 17.74
CA ASP A 34 -13.15 2.26 18.99
C ASP A 34 -12.05 3.31 18.74
N GLU A 35 -12.45 4.59 18.75
CA GLU A 35 -11.59 5.76 18.48
C GLU A 35 -10.44 5.92 19.49
N GLY A 36 -10.47 5.22 20.63
CA GLY A 36 -9.38 5.17 21.59
C GLY A 36 -8.19 4.29 21.16
N ASN A 37 -8.31 3.61 20.01
CA ASN A 37 -7.30 2.70 19.48
C ASN A 37 -6.53 3.30 18.30
N LEU A 38 -5.26 2.91 18.19
CA LEU A 38 -4.41 3.22 17.05
C LEU A 38 -4.10 1.95 16.25
N PHE A 39 -4.30 2.03 14.94
CA PHE A 39 -3.95 0.98 14.00
C PHE A 39 -2.74 1.39 13.18
N LEU A 40 -1.71 0.54 13.17
CA LEU A 40 -0.50 0.70 12.36
C LEU A 40 -0.47 -0.37 11.28
N PHE A 41 -0.59 0.03 10.02
CA PHE A 41 -0.43 -0.84 8.86
C PHE A 41 0.99 -0.68 8.30
N SER A 42 1.84 -1.66 8.52
CA SER A 42 3.26 -1.62 8.17
C SER A 42 3.49 -2.12 6.74
N SER A 43 4.11 -1.29 5.91
CA SER A 43 4.44 -1.61 4.52
C SER A 43 5.60 -0.77 3.99
N ASP A 44 6.52 -1.42 3.28
CA ASP A 44 7.31 -0.75 2.24
C ASP A 44 6.49 -0.66 0.95
N PHE A 45 6.85 0.27 0.07
CA PHE A 45 6.23 0.46 -1.25
C PHE A 45 7.02 -0.31 -2.32
N CYS A 46 7.31 0.25 -3.49
CA CYS A 46 8.01 -0.46 -4.57
C CYS A 46 9.40 -0.98 -4.14
N HIS A 47 9.61 -2.29 -4.28
CA HIS A 47 10.91 -2.94 -4.31
C HIS A 47 11.33 -3.12 -5.77
N TYR A 48 12.17 -2.22 -6.27
CA TYR A 48 12.68 -2.21 -7.65
C TYR A 48 14.08 -2.80 -7.75
N GLY A 49 14.32 -3.58 -8.80
CA GLY A 49 15.63 -4.11 -9.16
C GLY A 49 15.61 -5.61 -9.43
N ARG A 50 16.66 -6.11 -10.08
CA ARG A 50 16.78 -7.55 -10.42
C ARG A 50 16.71 -8.47 -9.21
N ARG A 51 17.27 -8.05 -8.07
CA ARG A 51 17.22 -8.84 -6.81
C ARG A 51 15.81 -9.04 -6.26
N PHE A 52 14.85 -8.23 -6.70
CA PHE A 52 13.44 -8.34 -6.35
C PHE A 52 12.58 -8.88 -7.50
N SER A 53 13.22 -9.33 -8.59
CA SER A 53 12.56 -9.79 -9.81
C SER A 53 11.56 -8.76 -10.39
N PHE A 54 11.80 -7.48 -10.14
CA PHE A 54 10.91 -6.39 -10.56
C PHE A 54 11.71 -5.24 -11.18
N THR A 55 11.89 -5.32 -12.50
CA THR A 55 12.53 -4.26 -13.30
C THR A 55 11.63 -3.72 -14.40
N ASN A 56 10.51 -4.41 -14.68
CA ASN A 56 9.59 -4.03 -15.74
C ASN A 56 8.54 -3.08 -15.17
N ILE A 57 8.55 -1.85 -15.67
CA ILE A 57 7.61 -0.82 -15.29
C ILE A 57 6.81 -0.46 -16.51
N LEU A 58 5.50 -0.37 -16.33
CA LEU A 58 4.58 -0.06 -17.42
C LEU A 58 5.05 1.22 -18.15
N GLN A 59 4.90 1.22 -19.48
CA GLN A 59 5.25 2.35 -20.33
C GLN A 59 4.56 3.65 -19.90
N LYS A 60 3.37 3.58 -19.30
CA LYS A 60 2.70 4.75 -18.68
C LYS A 60 3.63 5.53 -17.71
N TYR A 61 4.58 4.84 -17.07
CA TYR A 61 5.50 5.45 -16.13
C TYR A 61 6.93 5.59 -16.70
N SER A 62 7.20 5.25 -17.97
CA SER A 62 8.58 5.10 -18.48
C SER A 62 9.35 6.39 -18.73
N ASP A 63 8.71 7.56 -18.71
CA ASP A 63 9.29 8.73 -19.38
C ASP A 63 10.38 9.49 -18.60
N THR A 64 10.71 9.15 -17.35
CA THR A 64 11.87 9.76 -16.65
C THR A 64 12.30 8.92 -15.43
N HIS A 65 13.42 9.28 -14.80
CA HIS A 65 13.92 8.73 -13.51
C HIS A 65 12.88 8.78 -12.36
N ILE A 66 11.77 9.52 -12.56
CA ILE A 66 10.63 9.73 -11.68
C ILE A 66 9.64 8.53 -11.69
N PHE A 67 9.87 7.50 -12.51
CA PHE A 67 8.93 6.40 -12.75
C PHE A 67 8.43 5.67 -11.48
N LYS A 68 9.32 5.38 -10.53
CA LYS A 68 8.97 4.71 -9.25
C LYS A 68 8.09 5.62 -8.40
N GLN A 69 8.45 6.89 -8.37
CA GLN A 69 7.71 7.89 -7.62
C GLN A 69 6.30 8.03 -8.18
N ASN A 70 6.11 8.09 -9.50
CA ASN A 70 4.77 8.20 -10.07
C ASN A 70 3.90 6.96 -9.77
N MET A 71 4.47 5.76 -9.90
CA MET A 71 3.75 4.52 -9.61
C MET A 71 3.36 4.43 -8.12
N ASP A 72 4.27 4.77 -7.19
CA ASP A 72 3.98 4.78 -5.76
C ASP A 72 3.03 5.91 -5.34
N ARG A 73 3.10 7.07 -6.00
CA ARG A 73 2.17 8.19 -5.78
C ARG A 73 0.77 7.84 -6.28
N ASP A 74 0.64 7.14 -7.39
CA ASP A 74 -0.65 6.60 -7.86
C ASP A 74 -1.26 5.66 -6.80
N ALA A 75 -0.48 4.74 -6.23
CA ALA A 75 -0.93 3.91 -5.11
C ALA A 75 -1.36 4.76 -3.90
N ALA A 76 -0.54 5.70 -3.45
CA ALA A 76 -0.85 6.56 -2.30
C ALA A 76 -2.10 7.42 -2.54
N ASN A 77 -2.34 7.87 -3.77
CA ASN A 77 -3.54 8.62 -4.15
C ASN A 77 -4.79 7.73 -4.09
N ILE A 78 -4.71 6.50 -4.58
CA ILE A 78 -5.81 5.53 -4.48
C ILE A 78 -6.11 5.21 -3.01
N ILE A 79 -5.07 4.97 -2.20
CA ILE A 79 -5.21 4.72 -0.76
C ILE A 79 -5.85 5.93 -0.07
N SER A 80 -5.45 7.15 -0.41
CA SER A 80 -6.01 8.37 0.19
C SER A 80 -7.49 8.59 -0.11
N ARG A 81 -7.99 8.01 -1.22
CA ARG A 81 -9.42 8.04 -1.61
C ARG A 81 -10.23 6.87 -1.04
N HIS A 82 -9.60 6.01 -0.23
CA HIS A 82 -10.21 4.80 0.35
C HIS A 82 -10.78 3.81 -0.68
N ASP A 83 -10.21 3.79 -1.90
CA ASP A 83 -10.72 2.99 -3.02
C ASP A 83 -10.06 1.59 -3.06
N ILE A 84 -10.68 0.61 -2.39
CA ILE A 84 -10.17 -0.77 -2.38
C ILE A 84 -10.15 -1.41 -3.77
N ALA A 85 -11.17 -1.13 -4.58
CA ALA A 85 -11.34 -1.75 -5.89
C ALA A 85 -10.26 -1.22 -6.85
N GLY A 86 -10.06 0.11 -6.85
CA GLY A 86 -8.97 0.76 -7.57
C GLY A 86 -7.60 0.30 -7.08
N PHE A 87 -7.41 0.02 -5.79
CA PHE A 87 -6.12 -0.47 -5.29
C PHE A 87 -5.82 -1.89 -5.78
N ILE A 88 -6.83 -2.78 -5.81
CA ILE A 88 -6.70 -4.13 -6.34
C ILE A 88 -6.41 -4.09 -7.85
N ASP A 89 -7.17 -3.30 -8.60
CA ASP A 89 -6.96 -3.12 -10.04
C ASP A 89 -5.56 -2.56 -10.34
N TYR A 90 -5.12 -1.57 -9.57
CA TYR A 90 -3.76 -1.02 -9.65
C TYR A 90 -2.69 -2.10 -9.44
N LEU A 91 -2.80 -2.93 -8.39
CA LEU A 91 -1.83 -4.00 -8.13
C LEU A 91 -1.81 -5.04 -9.25
N ASN A 92 -2.97 -5.38 -9.79
CA ASN A 92 -3.10 -6.33 -10.89
C ASN A 92 -2.46 -5.80 -12.18
N LYS A 93 -2.63 -4.50 -12.48
CA LYS A 93 -2.09 -3.86 -13.69
C LYS A 93 -0.59 -3.59 -13.60
N THR A 94 -0.14 -3.09 -12.45
CA THR A 94 1.24 -2.60 -12.28
C THR A 94 2.20 -3.66 -11.76
N HIS A 95 1.68 -4.68 -11.09
CA HIS A 95 2.49 -5.66 -10.33
C HIS A 95 3.45 -4.99 -9.32
N ASN A 96 3.13 -3.79 -8.84
CA ASN A 96 3.98 -3.10 -7.87
C ASN A 96 4.20 -3.99 -6.63
N THR A 97 5.44 -4.06 -6.18
CA THR A 97 5.95 -4.97 -5.15
C THR A 97 5.71 -4.46 -3.72
N ILE A 98 4.57 -3.80 -3.47
CA ILE A 98 4.17 -3.29 -2.15
C ILE A 98 3.98 -4.47 -1.18
N CYS A 99 4.90 -4.62 -0.23
CA CYS A 99 4.96 -5.81 0.63
C CYS A 99 3.74 -5.92 1.55
N GLY A 100 3.23 -4.79 2.06
CA GLY A 100 2.04 -4.68 2.92
C GLY A 100 0.74 -4.49 2.15
N SER A 101 0.65 -4.91 0.88
CA SER A 101 -0.58 -4.79 0.09
C SER A 101 -1.80 -5.45 0.75
N ASN A 102 -1.62 -6.54 1.51
CA ASN A 102 -2.70 -7.19 2.25
C ASN A 102 -3.16 -6.38 3.48
N PRO A 103 -2.27 -5.95 4.41
CA PRO A 103 -2.61 -4.98 5.45
C PRO A 103 -3.31 -3.72 4.91
N ILE A 104 -2.84 -3.16 3.79
CA ILE A 104 -3.48 -1.99 3.17
C ILE A 104 -4.90 -2.32 2.68
N LYS A 105 -5.13 -3.47 2.03
CA LYS A 105 -6.49 -3.90 1.66
C LYS A 105 -7.40 -4.09 2.87
N MET A 106 -6.88 -4.63 3.97
CA MET A 106 -7.64 -4.75 5.23
C MET A 106 -8.02 -3.38 5.77
N MET A 107 -7.08 -2.42 5.78
CA MET A 107 -7.36 -1.03 6.18
C MET A 107 -8.49 -0.44 5.32
N LEU A 108 -8.40 -0.55 3.98
CA LEU A 108 -9.41 -0.03 3.06
C LEU A 108 -10.78 -0.70 3.25
N GLN A 109 -10.80 -2.00 3.56
CA GLN A 109 -12.04 -2.72 3.87
C GLN A 109 -12.65 -2.27 5.21
N LEU A 110 -11.83 -2.06 6.23
CA LEU A 110 -12.27 -1.58 7.53
C LEU A 110 -12.84 -0.16 7.44
N LEU A 111 -12.23 0.70 6.63
CA LEU A 111 -12.69 2.08 6.41
C LEU A 111 -14.05 2.15 5.70
N GLN A 112 -14.39 1.21 4.81
CA GLN A 112 -15.72 1.15 4.19
C GLN A 112 -16.85 0.89 5.21
N ASP A 113 -16.53 0.15 6.26
CA ASP A 113 -17.47 -0.21 7.31
C ASP A 113 -17.39 0.75 8.52
N PHE A 114 -16.52 1.76 8.47
CA PHE A 114 -16.36 2.73 9.53
C PHE A 114 -17.39 3.84 9.40
N SER A 115 -18.12 4.15 10.47
CA SER A 115 -19.21 5.12 10.44
C SER A 115 -18.74 6.57 10.45
N GLY A 116 -17.52 6.84 10.93
CA GLY A 116 -16.95 8.17 10.98
C GLY A 116 -16.38 8.62 9.63
N ASN A 117 -16.24 9.94 9.46
CA ASN A 117 -15.60 10.51 8.29
C ASN A 117 -14.08 10.46 8.48
N VAL A 118 -13.35 9.80 7.58
CA VAL A 118 -11.89 9.67 7.67
C VAL A 118 -11.21 10.40 6.51
N SER A 119 -10.17 11.17 6.79
CA SER A 119 -9.27 11.73 5.78
C SER A 119 -7.90 11.09 5.88
N THR A 120 -7.37 10.56 4.78
CA THR A 120 -6.01 10.01 4.70
C THR A 120 -5.10 10.93 3.90
N LYS A 121 -3.90 11.20 4.44
CA LYS A 121 -2.90 12.08 3.83
C LYS A 121 -1.55 11.38 3.73
N LEU A 122 -0.87 11.59 2.60
CA LEU A 122 0.54 11.24 2.43
C LEU A 122 1.41 12.33 3.05
N MET A 123 2.12 11.97 4.13
CA MET A 123 2.96 12.89 4.89
C MET A 123 4.36 12.99 4.31
N HIS A 124 4.93 11.85 3.92
CA HIS A 124 6.28 11.80 3.40
C HIS A 124 6.45 10.64 2.42
N TYR A 125 7.34 10.83 1.45
CA TYR A 125 7.76 9.80 0.51
C TYR A 125 9.27 9.91 0.31
N SER A 126 9.94 8.76 0.34
CA SER A 126 11.36 8.67 0.08
C SER A 126 11.70 7.37 -0.63
N GLN A 127 12.94 7.26 -1.08
CA GLN A 127 13.51 6.06 -1.69
C GLN A 127 14.87 5.79 -1.04
N SER A 128 15.23 4.52 -0.89
CA SER A 128 16.55 4.13 -0.35
C SER A 128 17.69 4.74 -1.16
N ASN A 129 17.49 4.90 -2.47
CA ASN A 129 18.43 5.55 -3.38
C ASN A 129 17.73 5.91 -4.71
N GLN A 130 18.34 6.82 -5.45
CA GLN A 130 17.89 7.19 -6.80
C GLN A 130 18.41 6.19 -7.83
N ALA A 131 17.83 4.98 -7.89
CA ALA A 131 18.16 3.99 -8.92
C ALA A 131 17.80 4.50 -10.33
N ARG A 132 18.78 4.53 -11.24
CA ARG A 132 18.74 5.16 -12.58
C ARG A 132 18.77 4.15 -13.73
N SER A 133 19.15 2.91 -13.45
CA SER A 133 19.25 1.83 -14.44
C SER A 133 18.62 0.53 -13.92
N THR A 134 18.41 -0.42 -14.83
CA THR A 134 17.91 -1.77 -14.49
C THR A 134 18.92 -2.63 -13.72
N ASN A 135 20.18 -2.19 -13.62
CA ASN A 135 21.20 -2.82 -12.79
C ASN A 135 21.12 -2.34 -11.33
N ASP A 136 20.47 -1.20 -11.08
CA ASP A 136 20.31 -0.67 -9.74
C ASP A 136 19.16 -1.39 -9.00
N SER A 137 19.12 -1.23 -7.69
CA SER A 137 17.97 -1.62 -6.88
C SER A 137 17.59 -0.47 -5.94
N SER A 138 16.32 -0.40 -5.55
CA SER A 138 15.80 0.60 -4.62
C SER A 138 14.55 0.07 -3.94
N VAL A 139 14.31 0.52 -2.70
CA VAL A 139 13.03 0.35 -1.99
C VAL A 139 12.42 1.73 -1.77
N SER A 140 11.12 1.86 -1.97
CA SER A 140 10.37 3.09 -1.70
C SER A 140 9.67 3.03 -0.34
N TYR A 141 9.56 4.19 0.32
CA TYR A 141 8.90 4.34 1.61
C TYR A 141 7.87 5.46 1.54
N ALA A 142 6.66 5.22 2.08
CA ALA A 142 5.61 6.23 2.19
C ALA A 142 5.01 6.23 3.60
N GLY A 143 5.02 7.40 4.25
CA GLY A 143 4.34 7.63 5.52
C GLY A 143 2.98 8.25 5.27
N MET A 144 1.90 7.55 5.63
CA MET A 144 0.53 8.03 5.50
C MET A 144 -0.16 8.04 6.87
N VAL A 145 -1.07 8.99 7.07
CA VAL A 145 -1.85 9.13 8.30
C VAL A 145 -3.33 9.31 7.96
N SER A 146 -4.20 8.69 8.76
CA SER A 146 -5.65 8.81 8.65
C SER A 146 -6.18 9.50 9.90
N PHE A 147 -7.00 10.53 9.71
CA PHE A 147 -7.65 11.28 10.78
C PHE A 147 -9.16 11.10 10.70
N ILE A 148 -9.81 10.95 11.85
CA ILE A 148 -11.28 11.05 11.95
C ILE A 148 -11.62 12.55 11.98
N ASN A 149 -12.56 12.97 11.14
CA ASN A 149 -12.98 14.36 10.97
C ASN A 149 -14.24 14.67 11.77
#